data_AF-A0A4R3KHI7-F1
#
_entry.id   AF-A0A4R3KHI7-F1
#
_cell.length_a   1.000
_cell.length_b   1.000
_cell.length_c   1.000
_cell.angle_alpha   90.00
_cell.angle_beta   90.00
_cell.angle_gamma   90.00
#
_symmetry.space_group_name_H-M   'P 1'
#
loop_
_entity.id
_entity.type
_entity.pdbx_description
1 polymer ?
#
loop_
_entity_poly.entity_id
_entity_poly.type
_entity_poly.pdbx_seq_one_letter_code
_entity_poly.pdbx_strand_id
1 'polypeptide(L)'
;MTHYLLKKYTFRKDHYDGINALYRLSAVMSLESTSNESSITEQIQQLILTVKTWSVVPNEIVVFPNRAELHWYTIGFQMSMNQEQYLNLIQQFLSFLNNIPEMDVQFLERCLIEDPERLVWSVPNQMINFLPEFTSECFGLKGQEIKVLILNERLEVVA
;
A
#
# COMPACT_ATOMS: atom_id res chain seq x y z
N MET A 1 -4.87 4.69 22.72
CA MET A 1 -5.57 5.93 22.30
C MET A 1 -5.77 6.03 20.77
N THR A 2 -5.33 5.02 19.99
CA THR A 2 -5.18 5.06 18.52
C THR A 2 -6.37 4.49 17.74
N HIS A 3 -7.12 3.54 18.31
CA HIS A 3 -8.33 2.96 17.70
C HIS A 3 -9.41 3.99 17.34
N TYR A 4 -9.44 5.16 17.99
CA TYR A 4 -10.44 6.20 17.75
C TYR A 4 -10.33 6.82 16.35
N LEU A 5 -9.12 7.00 15.82
CA LEU A 5 -8.90 7.57 14.48
C LEU A 5 -9.41 6.62 13.39
N LEU A 6 -9.15 5.32 13.56
CA LEU A 6 -9.56 4.29 12.62
C LEU A 6 -11.05 3.96 12.65
N LYS A 7 -11.77 4.29 13.74
CA LYS A 7 -13.23 4.10 13.83
C LYS A 7 -14.03 4.95 12.83
N LYS A 8 -13.41 5.97 12.22
CA LYS A 8 -14.03 6.76 11.16
C LYS A 8 -14.02 6.04 9.81
N TYR A 9 -13.18 5.02 9.64
CA TYR A 9 -13.06 4.30 8.39
C TYR A 9 -14.01 3.12 8.33
N THR A 10 -14.67 2.99 7.18
CA THR A 10 -15.47 1.83 6.85
C THR A 10 -14.54 0.76 6.28
N PHE A 11 -14.42 -0.36 6.99
CA PHE A 11 -13.71 -1.54 6.49
C PHE A 11 -14.71 -2.50 5.87
N ARG A 12 -14.40 -3.04 4.70
CA ARG A 12 -15.19 -4.16 4.19
C ARG A 12 -14.89 -5.42 4.99
N LYS A 13 -15.94 -6.19 5.30
CA LYS A 13 -15.84 -7.39 6.13
C LYS A 13 -14.94 -8.46 5.52
N ASP A 14 -14.88 -8.54 4.19
CA ASP A 14 -14.04 -9.50 3.46
C ASP A 14 -12.53 -9.26 3.65
N HIS A 15 -12.10 -8.16 4.27
CA HIS A 15 -10.67 -7.98 4.61
C HIS A 15 -10.30 -8.68 5.92
N TYR A 16 -11.28 -9.16 6.68
CA TYR A 16 -11.06 -9.70 8.02
C TYR A 16 -12.04 -10.81 8.40
N ASP A 17 -12.58 -11.53 7.42
CA ASP A 17 -13.57 -12.59 7.60
C ASP A 17 -12.96 -13.97 7.84
N GLY A 18 -11.63 -14.11 7.77
CA GLY A 18 -10.96 -15.41 7.82
C GLY A 18 -11.23 -16.29 6.60
N ILE A 19 -11.69 -15.70 5.49
CA ILE A 19 -12.03 -16.40 4.24
C ILE A 19 -11.18 -15.87 3.09
N ASN A 20 -10.98 -14.55 3.00
CA ASN A 20 -10.26 -13.92 1.91
C ASN A 20 -8.83 -13.50 2.31
N ALA A 21 -7.92 -13.55 1.34
CA ALA A 21 -6.56 -13.06 1.53
C ALA A 21 -6.54 -11.54 1.41
N LEU A 22 -5.70 -10.91 2.22
CA LEU A 22 -5.38 -9.49 2.13
C LEU A 22 -4.72 -9.18 0.79
N TYR A 23 -5.09 -8.05 0.21
CA TYR A 23 -4.53 -7.59 -1.07
C TYR A 23 -3.28 -6.72 -0.87
N ARG A 24 -3.50 -5.47 -0.45
CA ARG A 24 -2.45 -4.47 -0.32
C ARG A 24 -2.77 -3.43 0.73
N LEU A 25 -1.73 -2.75 1.19
CA LEU A 25 -1.81 -1.50 1.91
C LEU A 25 -1.18 -0.39 1.07
N SER A 26 -1.73 0.81 1.16
CA SER A 26 -1.36 1.90 0.26
C SER A 26 -1.16 3.20 0.99
N ALA A 27 -0.26 4.01 0.46
CA ALA A 27 -0.04 5.38 0.89
C ALA A 27 -0.01 6.32 -0.32
N VAL A 28 -0.13 7.62 -0.06
CA VAL A 28 -0.07 8.67 -1.06
C VAL A 28 0.86 9.77 -0.56
N MET A 29 1.61 10.36 -1.47
CA MET A 29 2.42 11.54 -1.21
C MET A 29 2.21 12.57 -2.30
N SER A 30 2.31 13.85 -1.93
CA SER A 30 2.28 14.94 -2.90
C SER A 30 3.60 14.99 -3.67
N LEU A 31 3.51 15.23 -4.97
CA LEU A 31 4.66 15.59 -5.79
C LEU A 31 4.60 17.08 -6.10
N GLU A 32 5.75 17.73 -6.26
CA GLU A 32 5.75 19.11 -6.69
C GLU A 32 5.26 19.17 -8.13
N SER A 33 4.18 19.93 -8.36
CA SER A 33 3.66 20.18 -9.70
C SER A 33 4.70 20.92 -10.50
N THR A 34 5.31 20.27 -11.47
CA THR A 34 6.26 20.89 -12.39
C THR A 34 5.74 20.78 -13.82
N SER A 35 5.95 21.83 -14.61
CA SER A 35 5.65 21.83 -16.05
C SER A 35 6.78 21.18 -16.88
N ASN A 36 7.82 20.66 -16.23
CA ASN A 36 9.01 20.13 -16.87
C ASN A 36 9.16 18.62 -16.60
N GLU A 37 9.06 17.81 -17.66
CA GLU A 37 9.20 16.35 -17.62
C GLU A 37 10.57 15.87 -17.07
N SER A 38 11.64 16.66 -17.22
CA SER A 38 12.93 16.29 -16.64
C SER A 38 12.90 16.34 -15.10
N SER A 39 12.15 17.29 -14.55
CA SER A 39 12.05 17.51 -13.09
C SER A 39 11.21 16.42 -12.41
N ILE A 40 10.13 15.95 -13.04
CA ILE A 40 9.34 14.85 -12.48
C ILE A 40 10.14 13.53 -12.48
N THR A 41 10.94 13.30 -13.51
CA THR A 41 11.81 12.11 -13.59
C THR A 41 12.84 12.10 -12.46
N GLU A 42 13.47 13.24 -12.17
CA GLU A 42 14.41 13.38 -11.05
C GLU A 42 13.73 13.16 -9.70
N GLN A 43 12.53 13.72 -9.49
CA GLN A 43 11.74 13.49 -8.28
C GLN A 43 11.40 12.01 -8.09
N ILE A 44 10.98 11.33 -9.16
CA ILE A 44 10.68 9.88 -9.12
C ILE A 44 11.95 9.07 -8.80
N GLN A 45 13.10 9.42 -9.38
CA GLN A 45 14.36 8.73 -9.09
C GLN A 45 14.77 8.91 -7.63
N GLN A 46 14.68 10.12 -7.08
CA GLN A 46 14.94 10.36 -5.67
C GLN A 46 13.95 9.59 -4.78
N LEU A 47 12.68 9.56 -5.14
CA LEU A 47 11.68 8.75 -4.45
C LEU A 47 12.06 7.27 -4.44
N ILE A 48 12.43 6.70 -5.59
CA ILE A 48 12.86 5.29 -5.68
C ILE A 48 14.09 5.02 -4.80
N LEU A 49 15.06 5.94 -4.78
CA LEU A 49 16.25 5.80 -3.94
C LEU A 49 15.89 5.84 -2.45
N THR A 50 15.01 6.75 -2.06
CA THR A 50 14.53 6.90 -0.68
C THR A 50 13.73 5.67 -0.24
N VAL A 51 12.73 5.22 -1.01
CA VAL A 51 11.89 4.10 -0.57
C VAL A 51 12.65 2.78 -0.45
N LYS A 52 13.79 2.64 -1.15
CA LYS A 52 14.68 1.48 -1.02
C LYS A 52 15.42 1.41 0.32
N THR A 53 15.49 2.51 1.08
CA THR A 53 16.11 2.52 2.42
C THR A 53 15.13 2.14 3.54
N TRP A 54 13.83 2.09 3.24
CA TRP A 54 12.81 1.77 4.22
C TRP A 54 12.84 0.30 4.65
N SER A 55 12.38 0.01 5.86
CA SER A 55 12.33 -1.37 6.39
C SER A 55 11.37 -2.28 5.63
N VAL A 56 10.35 -1.71 4.99
CA VAL A 56 9.41 -2.41 4.09
C VAL A 56 9.31 -1.62 2.79
N VAL A 57 9.92 -2.12 1.72
CA VAL A 57 9.98 -1.45 0.41
C VAL A 57 8.66 -1.69 -0.36
N PRO A 58 8.02 -0.67 -0.95
CA PRO A 58 6.80 -0.85 -1.74
C PRO A 58 7.09 -1.67 -3.01
N ASN A 59 6.09 -2.42 -3.49
CA ASN A 59 6.21 -3.15 -4.75
C ASN A 59 6.02 -2.25 -5.97
N GLU A 60 5.12 -1.26 -5.84
CA GLU A 60 4.66 -0.44 -6.95
C GLU A 60 4.55 1.03 -6.53
N ILE A 61 4.95 1.91 -7.45
CA ILE A 61 4.76 3.36 -7.36
C ILE A 61 3.94 3.78 -8.58
N VAL A 62 2.75 4.33 -8.34
CA VAL A 62 1.88 4.89 -9.38
C VAL A 62 1.99 6.40 -9.33
N VAL A 63 2.54 6.99 -10.39
CA VAL A 63 2.82 8.42 -10.48
C VAL A 63 1.73 9.12 -11.28
N PHE A 64 1.14 10.13 -10.67
CA PHE A 64 0.19 11.07 -11.26
C PHE A 64 0.87 12.45 -11.40
N PRO A 65 0.28 13.41 -12.12
CA PRO A 65 0.89 14.73 -12.30
C PRO A 65 1.29 15.47 -11.02
N ASN A 66 0.57 15.26 -9.91
CA ASN A 66 0.77 15.99 -8.65
C ASN A 66 0.90 15.09 -7.41
N ARG A 67 0.95 13.77 -7.59
CA ARG A 67 1.05 12.83 -6.47
C ARG A 67 1.65 11.50 -6.90
N ALA A 68 2.20 10.76 -5.94
CA ALA A 68 2.55 9.37 -6.11
C ALA A 68 1.75 8.52 -5.11
N GLU A 69 1.19 7.40 -5.59
CA GLU A 69 0.63 6.36 -4.75
C GLU A 69 1.67 5.24 -4.60
N LEU A 70 1.89 4.81 -3.37
CA LEU A 70 2.83 3.75 -2.98
C LEU A 70 2.02 2.53 -2.55
N HIS A 71 2.32 1.37 -3.11
CA HIS A 71 1.56 0.14 -2.84
C HIS A 71 2.45 -0.99 -2.32
N TRP A 72 2.04 -1.55 -1.18
CA TRP A 72 2.62 -2.74 -0.56
C TRP A 72 1.64 -3.89 -0.67
N TYR A 73 1.89 -4.78 -1.64
CA TYR A 73 1.12 -6.00 -1.82
C TYR A 73 1.58 -7.06 -0.82
N THR A 74 0.72 -8.02 -0.55
CA THR A 74 1.03 -9.15 0.32
C THR A 74 2.02 -10.10 -0.33
N ILE A 75 2.89 -10.69 0.50
CA ILE A 75 3.80 -11.77 0.10
C ILE A 75 3.12 -13.09 0.45
N GLY A 76 2.74 -13.88 -0.57
CA GLY A 76 2.00 -15.12 -0.35
C GLY A 76 0.57 -14.86 0.15
N PHE A 77 0.00 -15.79 0.91
CA PHE A 77 -1.38 -15.69 1.38
C PHE A 77 -1.43 -15.17 2.82
N GLN A 78 -1.68 -13.89 2.97
CA GLN A 78 -1.84 -13.21 4.27
C GLN A 78 -3.34 -13.05 4.56
N MET A 79 -3.80 -13.40 5.76
CA MET A 79 -5.22 -13.39 6.10
C MET A 79 -5.43 -12.85 7.51
N SER A 80 -6.36 -11.91 7.68
CA SER A 80 -6.86 -11.51 8.99
C SER A 80 -8.13 -12.30 9.32
N MET A 81 -8.20 -12.83 10.54
CA MET A 81 -9.33 -13.67 11.00
C MET A 81 -10.47 -12.86 11.59
N ASN A 82 -10.21 -11.63 12.00
CA ASN A 82 -11.19 -10.76 12.63
C ASN A 82 -10.78 -9.29 12.52
N GLN A 83 -11.74 -8.41 12.83
CA GLN A 83 -11.58 -6.97 12.71
C GLN A 83 -10.44 -6.42 13.58
N GLU A 84 -10.22 -6.99 14.77
CA GLU A 84 -9.19 -6.54 15.69
C GLU A 84 -7.78 -6.78 15.13
N GLN A 85 -7.54 -7.95 14.54
CA GLN A 85 -6.28 -8.26 13.86
C GLN A 85 -6.03 -7.32 12.69
N TYR A 86 -7.05 -7.06 11.87
CA TYR A 86 -6.91 -6.15 10.73
C TYR A 86 -6.66 -4.71 11.17
N LEU A 87 -7.34 -4.26 12.24
CA LEU A 87 -7.08 -2.96 12.86
C LEU A 87 -5.65 -2.84 13.40
N ASN A 88 -5.15 -3.89 14.06
CA ASN A 88 -3.77 -3.93 14.55
C ASN A 88 -2.77 -3.85 13.39
N LEU A 89 -3.00 -4.58 12.29
CA LEU A 89 -2.19 -4.50 11.08
C LEU A 89 -2.17 -3.08 10.49
N ILE A 90 -3.32 -2.42 10.37
CA ILE A 90 -3.39 -1.03 9.89
C ILE A 90 -2.61 -0.09 10.83
N GLN A 91 -2.68 -0.31 12.15
CA GLN A 91 -1.91 0.51 13.11
C GLN A 91 -0.40 0.32 12.95
N GLN A 92 0.06 -0.90 12.69
CA GLN A 92 1.47 -1.16 12.40
C GLN A 92 1.90 -0.40 11.13
N PHE A 93 1.06 -0.43 10.08
CA PHE A 93 1.35 0.31 8.85
C PHE A 93 1.37 1.83 9.06
N LEU A 94 0.40 2.39 9.78
CA LEU A 94 0.39 3.81 10.14
C LEU A 94 1.62 4.20 10.97
N SER A 95 2.02 3.34 11.91
CA SER A 95 3.25 3.55 12.69
C SER A 95 4.50 3.52 11.82
N PHE A 96 4.54 2.64 10.81
CA PHE A 96 5.61 2.62 9.82
C PHE A 96 5.65 3.92 9.02
N LEU A 97 4.52 4.40 8.48
CA LEU A 97 4.45 5.65 7.72
C LEU A 97 4.92 6.86 8.57
N ASN A 98 4.49 6.93 9.83
CA ASN A 98 4.91 8.00 10.75
C ASN A 98 6.43 8.01 11.05
N ASN A 99 7.12 6.90 10.83
CA ASN A 99 8.56 6.78 11.03
C ASN A 99 9.38 7.10 9.76
N ILE A 100 8.74 7.62 8.70
CA ILE A 100 9.38 8.08 7.47
C ILE A 100 9.30 9.61 7.42
N PRO A 101 10.10 10.34 8.24
CA PRO A 101 9.96 11.78 8.39
C PRO A 101 10.39 12.57 7.16
N GLU A 102 11.15 11.96 6.23
CA GLU A 102 11.66 12.66 5.05
C GLU A 102 10.58 12.99 4.01
N MET A 103 9.37 12.43 4.14
CA MET A 103 8.30 12.57 3.16
C MET A 103 6.93 12.73 3.84
N ASP A 104 6.09 13.64 3.33
CA ASP A 104 4.68 13.76 3.72
C ASP A 104 3.87 12.62 3.08
N VAL A 105 4.05 11.42 3.64
CA VAL A 105 3.37 10.20 3.21
C VAL A 105 2.13 9.98 4.07
N GLN A 106 0.99 9.90 3.43
CA GLN A 106 -0.32 9.78 4.07
C GLN A 106 -0.96 8.44 3.72
N PHE A 107 -1.70 7.88 4.66
CA PHE A 107 -2.42 6.64 4.43
C PHE A 107 -3.47 6.80 3.33
N LEU A 108 -3.48 5.90 2.34
CA LEU A 108 -4.47 5.92 1.26
C LEU A 108 -5.64 5.01 1.61
N GLU A 109 -6.66 5.61 2.22
CA GLU A 109 -7.85 4.92 2.76
C GLU A 109 -8.62 4.08 1.74
N ARG A 110 -8.50 4.40 0.45
CA ARG A 110 -9.15 3.65 -0.64
C ARG A 110 -8.82 2.15 -0.59
N CYS A 111 -7.62 1.77 -0.14
CA CYS A 111 -7.24 0.35 -0.05
C CYS A 111 -8.10 -0.45 0.95
N LEU A 112 -8.87 0.20 1.83
CA LEU A 112 -9.77 -0.46 2.79
C LEU A 112 -11.09 -0.94 2.18
N ILE A 113 -11.40 -0.48 0.97
CA ILE A 113 -12.65 -0.79 0.25
C ILE A 113 -12.42 -1.45 -1.12
N GLU A 114 -11.17 -1.58 -1.54
CA GLU A 114 -10.78 -2.31 -2.76
C GLU A 114 -11.08 -3.80 -2.61
N ASP A 115 -11.29 -4.50 -3.72
CA ASP A 115 -11.51 -5.96 -3.66
C ASP A 115 -10.23 -6.69 -3.19
N PRO A 116 -10.37 -7.77 -2.39
CA PRO A 116 -9.25 -8.63 -2.07
C PRO A 116 -8.72 -9.31 -3.35
N GLU A 117 -7.40 -9.56 -3.41
CA GLU A 117 -6.74 -9.99 -4.66
C GLU A 117 -7.20 -11.37 -5.13
N ARG A 118 -7.42 -12.31 -4.20
CA ARG A 118 -7.60 -13.73 -4.51
C ARG A 118 -8.49 -14.46 -3.51
N LEU A 119 -9.36 -15.30 -4.04
CA LEU A 119 -10.08 -16.31 -3.27
C LEU A 119 -9.10 -17.42 -2.85
N VAL A 120 -8.99 -17.64 -1.54
CA VAL A 120 -8.02 -18.56 -0.90
C VAL A 120 -8.54 -20.01 -0.88
N TRP A 121 -9.68 -20.28 -1.52
CA TRP A 121 -10.48 -21.51 -1.39
C TRP A 121 -9.73 -22.82 -1.70
N SER A 122 -8.67 -22.76 -2.50
CA SER A 122 -7.88 -23.93 -2.92
C SER A 122 -6.47 -23.96 -2.33
N VAL A 123 -6.15 -23.07 -1.40
CA VAL A 123 -4.82 -22.96 -0.81
C VAL A 123 -4.77 -23.78 0.49
N PRO A 124 -3.78 -24.68 0.66
CA PRO A 124 -3.60 -25.40 1.93
C PRO A 124 -3.34 -24.44 3.09
N ASN A 125 -3.95 -24.68 4.26
CA ASN A 125 -3.78 -23.83 5.46
C ASN A 125 -2.31 -23.57 5.83
N GLN A 126 -1.42 -24.54 5.61
CA GLN A 126 0.02 -24.41 5.89
C GLN A 126 0.73 -23.35 5.03
N MET A 127 0.10 -22.88 3.95
CA MET A 127 0.60 -21.80 3.09
C MET A 127 -0.01 -20.43 3.42
N ILE A 128 -0.96 -20.38 4.35
CA ILE A 128 -1.65 -19.16 4.75
C ILE A 128 -1.07 -18.68 6.08
N ASN A 129 -0.67 -17.41 6.13
CA ASN A 129 -0.37 -16.74 7.38
C ASN A 129 -1.64 -16.07 7.90
N PHE A 130 -2.15 -16.57 9.03
CA PHE A 130 -3.38 -16.08 9.67
C PHE A 130 -3.14 -14.96 10.69
N LEU A 131 -1.88 -14.56 10.90
CA LEU A 131 -1.47 -13.50 11.81
C LEU A 131 -0.45 -12.58 11.10
N PRO A 132 -0.87 -11.89 10.04
CA PRO A 132 0.02 -10.99 9.31
C PRO A 132 0.43 -9.80 10.18
N GLU A 133 1.71 -9.45 10.10
CA GLU A 133 2.29 -8.21 10.62
C GLU A 133 2.79 -7.36 9.46
N PHE A 134 2.86 -6.04 9.63
CA PHE A 134 3.40 -5.15 8.61
C PHE A 134 4.94 -5.19 8.63
N THR A 135 5.51 -6.22 8.01
CA THR A 135 6.95 -6.47 7.89
C THR A 135 7.32 -6.87 6.47
N SER A 136 8.62 -6.85 6.14
CA SER A 136 9.15 -7.27 4.84
C SER A 136 9.00 -8.76 4.54
N GLU A 137 8.58 -9.56 5.54
CA GLU A 137 8.25 -10.98 5.34
C GLU A 137 6.82 -11.17 4.83
N CYS A 138 5.91 -10.26 5.18
CA CYS A 138 4.48 -10.35 4.87
C CYS A 138 4.03 -9.37 3.78
N PHE A 139 4.72 -8.24 3.62
CA PHE A 139 4.33 -7.16 2.70
C PHE A 139 5.53 -6.60 1.95
N GLY A 140 5.23 -5.97 0.82
CA GLY A 140 6.22 -5.22 0.07
C GLY A 140 7.08 -6.11 -0.82
N LEU A 141 8.19 -5.55 -1.24
CA LEU A 141 9.03 -6.09 -2.29
C LEU A 141 9.93 -7.23 -1.77
N LYS A 142 9.75 -8.44 -2.34
CA LYS A 142 10.60 -9.61 -2.08
C LYS A 142 11.57 -9.86 -3.24
N GLY A 143 12.68 -9.12 -3.27
CA GLY A 143 13.62 -9.12 -4.42
C GLY A 143 13.10 -8.25 -5.58
N GLN A 144 13.53 -8.47 -6.83
CA GLN A 144 13.07 -7.70 -8.02
C GLN A 144 13.19 -6.16 -7.94
N GLU A 145 12.76 -5.48 -9.02
CA GLU A 145 12.70 -4.03 -9.15
C GLU A 145 11.32 -3.49 -8.73
N ILE A 146 11.30 -2.28 -8.17
CA ILE A 146 10.05 -1.56 -7.89
C ILE A 146 9.36 -1.26 -9.22
N LYS A 147 8.10 -1.66 -9.37
CA LYS A 147 7.31 -1.35 -10.55
C LYS A 147 6.89 0.11 -10.51
N VAL A 148 7.24 0.89 -11.54
CA VAL A 148 6.85 2.30 -11.64
C VAL A 148 5.88 2.47 -12.80
N LEU A 149 4.69 2.98 -12.52
CA LEU A 149 3.66 3.28 -13.51
C LEU A 149 3.46 4.79 -13.56
N ILE A 150 3.77 5.40 -14.70
CA ILE A 150 3.54 6.83 -14.92
C ILE A 150 2.20 6.99 -15.66
N LEU A 151 1.22 7.57 -14.97
CA LEU A 151 -0.09 7.87 -15.53
C LEU A 151 -0.11 9.33 -15.98
N ASN A 152 0.07 9.51 -17.29
CA ASN A 152 -0.17 10.80 -17.92
C ASN A 152 -1.67 10.97 -18.12
N GLU A 153 -2.27 12.00 -17.51
CA GLU A 153 -3.64 12.38 -17.82
C GLU A 153 -3.71 12.89 -19.27
N ARG A 154 -3.94 11.99 -20.22
CA ARG A 154 -4.60 12.34 -21.48
C ARG A 154 -6.07 11.98 -21.36
N LEU A 155 -6.82 12.83 -20.67
CA LEU A 155 -8.25 12.94 -20.95
C LEU A 155 -8.38 13.63 -22.31
N GLU A 156 -8.26 12.86 -23.38
CA GLU A 156 -8.87 13.27 -24.65
C GLU A 156 -10.38 13.25 -24.42
N VAL A 157 -10.93 14.42 -24.14
CA VAL A 157 -12.37 14.65 -24.25
C VAL A 157 -12.72 14.47 -25.73
N VAL A 158 -13.14 13.26 -26.09
CA VAL A 158 -13.83 13.04 -27.37
C VAL A 158 -15.28 13.47 -27.15
N ALA A 159 -15.53 14.70 -27.61
CA ALA A 159 -16.81 15.37 -27.94
C ALA A 159 -18.05 15.05 -27.09
#